data_AF-A0A514LF08-F1
#
_entry.id   AF-A0A514LF08-F1
#
_cell.length_a   1.000
_cell.length_b   1.000
_cell.length_c   1.000
_cell.angle_alpha   90.00
_cell.angle_beta   90.00
_cell.angle_gamma   90.00
#
_symmetry.space_group_name_H-M   'P 1'
#
loop_
_entity.id
_entity.type
_entity.pdbx_description
1 polymer ?
#
loop_
_entity_poly.entity_id
_entity_poly.type
_entity_poly.pdbx_seq_one_letter_code
_entity_poly.pdbx_strand_id
1 'polypeptide(L)'
;MKKRTPTLEDFIRSHAHFFQDPLVQAFMEKNHHWGLLRAAIEQEDEASSDLLNQRFEMFYLKIRMMQYITTLSRFYVNSYDQSKRKQMAMLMLDAPNDAAEEEGKTRGDLVPAEGPSSDDAIAREVRDLLPTAEMQKTFQSFSQKKQVIVYIHLFFQARDQEIAEMFGCTPQNVSKMRRMAFAQLRGG
;
A
#
# COMPACT_ATOMS: atom_id res chain seq x y z
N MET A 1 50.33 -16.50 36.38
CA MET A 1 49.12 -15.89 36.98
C MET A 1 47.91 -16.68 36.48
N LYS A 2 47.21 -17.42 37.34
CA LYS A 2 45.98 -18.13 36.93
C LYS A 2 44.90 -17.10 36.66
N LYS A 3 44.34 -17.07 35.44
CA LYS A 3 43.18 -16.22 35.12
C LYS A 3 42.04 -16.60 36.07
N ARG A 4 41.42 -15.59 36.69
CA ARG A 4 40.26 -15.78 37.56
C ARG A 4 39.11 -16.24 36.66
N THR A 5 38.55 -17.43 36.87
CA THR A 5 37.36 -17.87 36.15
C THR A 5 36.20 -16.95 36.55
N PRO A 6 35.47 -16.37 35.59
CA PRO A 6 34.33 -15.52 35.89
C PRO A 6 33.24 -16.38 36.56
N THR A 7 32.66 -15.87 37.64
CA THR A 7 31.51 -16.52 38.29
C THR A 7 30.24 -16.19 37.51
N LEU A 8 29.21 -17.04 37.62
CA LEU A 8 27.90 -16.76 37.02
C LEU A 8 27.35 -15.39 37.47
N GLU A 9 27.54 -15.04 38.74
CA GLU A 9 27.09 -13.77 39.32
C GLU A 9 27.81 -12.56 38.71
N ASP A 10 29.13 -12.66 38.49
CA ASP A 10 29.90 -11.64 37.79
C ASP A 10 29.42 -11.46 36.35
N PHE A 11 29.10 -12.56 35.67
CA PHE A 11 28.58 -12.55 34.31
C PHE A 11 27.21 -11.87 34.22
N ILE A 12 26.27 -12.22 35.11
CA ILE A 12 24.95 -11.58 35.16
C ILE A 12 25.09 -10.09 35.46
N ARG A 13 25.94 -9.72 36.41
CA ARG A 13 26.15 -8.31 36.79
C ARG A 13 26.74 -7.48 35.65
N SER A 14 27.71 -8.04 34.92
CA SER A 14 28.32 -7.38 33.76
C SER A 14 27.37 -7.25 32.57
N HIS A 15 26.34 -8.10 32.50
CA HIS A 15 25.34 -8.11 31.43
C HIS A 15 23.93 -7.79 31.95
N ALA A 16 23.80 -6.98 33.01
CA ALA A 16 22.53 -6.78 33.70
C ALA A 16 21.39 -6.33 32.77
N HIS A 17 21.66 -5.46 31.80
CA HIS A 17 20.66 -5.01 30.82
C HIS A 17 20.13 -6.15 29.94
N PHE A 18 20.96 -7.13 29.59
CA PHE A 18 20.53 -8.29 28.80
C PHE A 18 19.53 -9.15 29.58
N PHE A 19 19.78 -9.37 30.88
CA PHE A 19 18.89 -10.13 31.76
C PHE A 19 17.63 -9.37 32.20
N GLN A 20 17.53 -8.08 31.89
CA GLN A 20 16.30 -7.30 32.07
C GLN A 20 15.32 -7.47 30.90
N ASP A 21 15.77 -7.99 29.77
CA ASP A 21 14.91 -8.23 28.62
C ASP A 21 13.84 -9.30 28.97
N PRO A 22 12.53 -9.01 28.81
CA PRO A 22 11.46 -9.94 29.13
C PRO A 22 11.56 -11.29 28.40
N LEU A 23 12.09 -11.30 27.18
CA LEU A 23 12.31 -12.52 26.39
C LEU A 23 13.41 -13.37 27.01
N VAL A 24 14.49 -12.73 27.46
CA VAL A 24 15.58 -13.41 28.17
C VAL A 24 15.10 -13.93 29.52
N GLN A 25 14.31 -13.15 30.26
CA GLN A 25 13.71 -13.60 31.52
C GLN A 25 12.80 -14.81 31.32
N ALA A 26 11.87 -14.74 30.37
CA ALA A 26 10.97 -15.85 30.03
C ALA A 26 11.75 -17.10 29.57
N PHE A 27 12.86 -16.92 28.87
CA PHE A 27 13.74 -18.04 28.54
C PHE A 27 14.40 -18.63 29.79
N MET A 28 14.91 -17.79 30.69
CA MET A 28 15.66 -18.20 31.88
C MET A 28 14.76 -18.72 33.04
N GLU A 29 13.44 -18.54 32.99
CA GLU A 29 12.51 -19.08 34.00
C GLU A 29 12.66 -20.59 34.24
N LYS A 30 13.14 -21.35 33.25
CA LYS A 30 13.42 -22.77 33.41
C LYS A 30 14.73 -22.97 34.17
N ASN A 31 14.64 -23.49 35.41
CA ASN A 31 15.78 -23.80 36.29
C ASN A 31 16.95 -24.53 35.59
N HIS A 32 16.68 -25.38 34.61
CA HIS A 32 17.71 -26.12 33.88
C HIS A 32 18.55 -25.22 32.93
N HIS A 33 18.03 -24.09 32.46
CA HIS A 33 18.79 -23.14 31.63
C HIS A 33 19.86 -22.40 32.44
N TRP A 34 19.56 -22.06 33.70
CA TRP A 34 20.55 -21.53 34.64
C TRP A 34 21.70 -22.51 34.89
N GLY A 35 21.40 -23.82 34.95
CA GLY A 35 22.41 -24.86 35.09
C GLY A 35 23.36 -24.91 33.90
N LEU A 36 22.84 -24.85 32.67
CA LEU A 36 23.65 -24.83 31.45
C LEU A 36 24.48 -23.54 31.34
N LEU A 37 23.89 -22.39 31.65
CA LEU A 37 24.60 -21.12 31.65
C LEU A 37 25.76 -21.12 32.66
N ARG A 38 25.53 -21.67 33.86
CA ARG A 38 26.58 -21.86 34.87
C ARG A 38 27.71 -22.74 34.36
N ALA A 39 27.39 -23.89 33.78
CA ALA A 39 28.41 -24.81 33.24
C ALA A 39 29.22 -24.17 32.10
N ALA A 40 28.56 -23.44 31.20
CA ALA A 40 29.23 -22.72 30.12
C ALA A 40 30.20 -21.64 30.63
N ILE A 41 29.84 -20.91 31.70
CA ILE A 41 30.65 -19.79 32.22
C ILE A 41 31.73 -20.26 33.19
N GLU A 42 31.38 -21.08 34.17
CA GLU A 42 32.26 -21.45 35.28
C GLU A 42 33.18 -22.63 34.93
N GLN A 43 32.75 -23.50 34.01
CA GLN A 43 33.48 -24.71 33.60
C GLN A 43 33.98 -24.64 32.16
N GLU A 44 33.68 -23.56 31.43
CA GLU A 44 34.00 -23.40 30.00
C GLU A 44 33.50 -24.59 29.14
N ASP A 45 32.34 -25.16 29.52
CA ASP A 45 31.76 -26.31 28.83
C ASP A 45 31.06 -25.90 27.53
N GLU A 46 31.73 -26.12 26.40
CA GLU A 46 31.21 -25.86 25.06
C GLU A 46 29.90 -26.61 24.78
N ALA A 47 29.75 -27.85 25.26
CA ALA A 47 28.54 -28.63 25.03
C ALA A 47 27.31 -28.00 25.72
N SER A 48 27.50 -27.48 26.94
CA SER A 48 26.47 -26.72 27.65
C SER A 48 26.13 -25.40 26.96
N SER A 49 27.14 -24.71 26.41
CA SER A 49 26.96 -23.47 25.64
C SER A 49 26.13 -23.72 24.37
N ASP A 50 26.50 -24.73 23.57
CA ASP A 50 25.81 -25.08 22.34
C ASP A 50 24.37 -25.51 22.60
N LEU A 51 24.15 -26.32 23.64
CA LEU A 51 22.82 -26.76 24.03
C LEU A 51 21.95 -25.58 24.51
N LEU A 52 22.53 -24.62 25.23
CA LEU A 52 21.82 -23.42 25.66
C LEU A 52 21.41 -22.56 24.45
N ASN A 53 22.32 -22.36 23.49
CA ASN A 53 22.05 -21.64 22.24
C ASN A 53 20.95 -22.31 21.42
N GLN A 54 21.05 -23.62 21.20
CA GLN A 54 20.03 -24.38 20.45
C GLN A 54 18.65 -24.25 21.10
N ARG A 55 18.59 -24.30 22.44
CA ARG A 55 17.33 -24.11 23.18
C ARG A 55 16.79 -22.70 23.05
N PHE A 56 17.66 -21.70 23.06
CA PHE A 56 17.27 -20.30 22.87
C PHE A 56 16.73 -20.06 21.46
N GLU A 57 17.40 -20.57 20.42
CA GLU A 57 16.94 -20.49 19.04
C GLU A 57 15.54 -21.10 18.87
N MET A 58 15.32 -22.29 19.43
CA MET A 58 14.01 -22.97 19.39
C MET A 58 12.93 -22.21 20.16
N PHE A 59 13.28 -21.61 21.29
CA PHE A 59 12.35 -20.77 22.06
C PHE A 59 11.98 -19.51 21.29
N TYR A 60 12.97 -18.79 20.75
CA TYR A 60 12.78 -17.57 19.98
C TYR A 60 11.96 -17.83 18.71
N LEU A 61 12.24 -18.94 18.01
CA LEU A 61 11.50 -19.34 16.81
C LEU A 61 10.01 -19.56 17.13
N LYS A 62 9.68 -20.19 18.25
CA LYS A 62 8.28 -20.38 18.68
C LYS A 62 7.56 -19.05 18.89
N ILE A 63 8.20 -18.10 19.57
CA ILE A 63 7.64 -16.76 19.77
C ILE A 63 7.40 -16.07 18.43
N ARG A 64 8.39 -16.09 17.53
CA ARG A 64 8.28 -15.46 16.22
C ARG A 64 7.19 -16.11 15.36
N MET A 65 7.06 -17.43 15.40
CA MET A 65 5.99 -18.15 14.70
C MET A 65 4.61 -17.76 15.25
N MET A 66 4.43 -17.69 16.57
CA MET A 66 3.16 -17.26 17.17
C MET A 66 2.79 -15.82 16.77
N GLN A 67 3.75 -14.90 16.80
CA GLN A 67 3.55 -13.52 16.34
C GLN A 67 3.16 -13.46 14.86
N TYR A 68 3.86 -14.23 14.02
CA TYR A 68 3.59 -14.31 12.59
C TYR A 68 2.18 -14.84 12.31
N ILE A 69 1.79 -15.97 12.91
CA ILE A 69 0.46 -16.56 12.76
C ILE A 69 -0.61 -15.59 13.23
N THR A 70 -0.42 -14.96 14.40
CA THR A 70 -1.37 -13.98 14.93
C THR A 70 -1.57 -12.81 13.98
N THR A 71 -0.47 -12.30 13.41
CA THR A 71 -0.51 -11.19 12.45
C THR A 71 -1.22 -11.60 11.16
N LEU A 72 -0.90 -12.79 10.64
CA LEU A 72 -1.51 -13.34 9.44
C LEU A 72 -3.02 -13.58 9.64
N SER A 73 -3.44 -14.13 10.77
CA SER A 73 -4.85 -14.33 11.11
C SER A 73 -5.62 -13.01 11.14
N ARG A 74 -5.07 -11.96 11.77
CA ARG A 74 -5.69 -10.62 11.78
C ARG A 74 -5.83 -10.06 10.37
N PHE A 75 -4.79 -10.17 9.55
CA PHE A 75 -4.82 -9.71 8.17
C PHE A 75 -5.88 -10.45 7.35
N TYR A 76 -5.98 -11.77 7.52
CA TYR A 76 -6.95 -12.60 6.82
C TYR A 76 -8.39 -12.24 7.21
N VAL A 77 -8.68 -12.11 8.51
CA VAL A 77 -10.01 -11.69 9.00
C VAL A 77 -10.39 -10.32 8.44
N ASN A 78 -9.49 -9.34 8.51
CA ASN A 78 -9.75 -8.01 7.97
C ASN A 78 -10.01 -8.02 6.46
N SER A 79 -9.22 -8.78 5.70
CA SER A 79 -9.36 -8.88 4.24
C SER A 79 -10.67 -9.59 3.86
N TYR A 80 -11.02 -10.65 4.58
CA TYR A 80 -12.26 -11.37 4.40
C TYR A 80 -13.48 -10.49 4.72
N ASP A 81 -13.46 -9.77 5.85
CA ASP A 81 -14.53 -8.85 6.24
C ASP A 81 -14.69 -7.71 5.23
N GLN A 82 -13.59 -7.15 4.72
CA GLN A 82 -13.64 -6.13 3.66
C GLN A 82 -14.26 -6.69 2.37
N SER A 83 -13.83 -7.88 1.94
CA SER A 83 -14.37 -8.54 0.74
C SER A 83 -15.86 -8.84 0.89
N LYS A 84 -16.27 -9.38 2.05
CA LYS A 84 -17.67 -9.67 2.37
C LYS A 84 -18.52 -8.40 2.41
N ARG A 85 -18.03 -7.31 3.03
CA ARG A 85 -18.75 -6.02 3.04
C ARG A 85 -18.93 -5.48 1.62
N LYS A 86 -17.90 -5.57 0.77
CA LYS A 86 -17.99 -5.16 -0.64
C LYS A 86 -19.03 -5.99 -1.40
N GLN A 87 -19.05 -7.31 -1.20
CA GLN A 87 -20.04 -8.21 -1.80
C GLN A 87 -21.47 -7.93 -1.31
N MET A 88 -21.66 -7.71 0.00
CA MET A 88 -22.97 -7.35 0.54
C MET A 88 -23.44 -5.98 0.03
N ALA A 89 -22.53 -5.01 -0.11
CA ALA A 89 -22.87 -3.72 -0.70
C ALA A 89 -23.31 -3.84 -2.17
N MET A 90 -22.66 -4.69 -2.97
CA MET A 90 -23.09 -5.00 -4.34
C MET A 90 -24.49 -5.64 -4.37
N LEU A 91 -24.73 -6.66 -3.54
CA LEU A 91 -26.05 -7.31 -3.44
C LEU A 91 -27.16 -6.34 -3.01
N MET A 92 -26.84 -5.30 -2.22
CA MET A 92 -27.82 -4.26 -1.85
C MET A 92 -28.15 -3.31 -3.01
N LEU A 93 -27.23 -3.10 -3.96
CA LEU A 93 -27.53 -2.32 -5.16
C LEU A 93 -28.47 -3.10 -6.09
N ASP A 94 -28.33 -4.42 -6.16
CA ASP A 94 -29.19 -5.31 -6.97
C ASP A 94 -30.57 -5.55 -6.33
N ALA A 95 -30.83 -5.03 -5.13
CA ALA A 95 -32.11 -5.19 -4.46
C ALA A 95 -33.20 -4.32 -5.14
N PRO A 96 -34.45 -4.81 -5.22
CA PRO A 96 -35.56 -4.04 -5.77
C PRO A 96 -35.77 -2.76 -4.96
N ASN A 97 -36.10 -1.67 -5.66
CA ASN A 97 -36.40 -0.40 -5.02
C ASN A 97 -37.90 -0.29 -4.74
N ASP A 98 -38.32 -0.56 -3.50
CA ASP A 98 -39.73 -0.47 -3.07
C ASP A 98 -40.33 0.94 -3.18
N ALA A 99 -39.50 1.97 -3.40
CA ALA A 99 -39.91 3.36 -3.56
C ALA A 99 -39.95 3.82 -5.04
N ALA A 100 -39.64 2.96 -6.02
CA ALA A 100 -39.75 3.28 -7.44
C ALA A 100 -41.19 3.06 -7.93
N GLU A 101 -41.73 4.03 -8.69
CA GLU A 101 -43.04 3.90 -9.34
C GLU A 101 -43.06 2.86 -10.49
N GLU A 102 -41.88 2.43 -10.97
CA GLU A 102 -41.71 1.42 -12.01
C GLU A 102 -41.21 0.09 -11.43
N GLU A 103 -41.93 -0.99 -11.75
CA GLU A 103 -41.56 -2.37 -11.45
C GLU A 103 -40.23 -2.74 -12.14
N GLY A 104 -39.26 -3.24 -11.37
CA GLY A 104 -38.00 -3.78 -11.89
C GLY A 104 -36.76 -2.88 -11.74
N LYS A 105 -36.89 -1.67 -11.19
CA LYS A 105 -35.73 -0.82 -10.86
C LYS A 105 -35.03 -1.29 -9.59
N THR A 106 -33.70 -1.36 -9.64
CA THR A 106 -32.84 -1.73 -8.51
C THR A 106 -32.28 -0.48 -7.83
N ARG A 107 -31.77 -0.61 -6.60
CA ARG A 107 -31.17 0.53 -5.88
C ARG A 107 -29.91 1.06 -6.56
N GLY A 108 -29.23 0.24 -7.36
CA GLY A 108 -28.09 0.62 -8.19
C GLY A 108 -28.45 1.64 -9.28
N ASP A 109 -29.66 1.59 -9.82
CA ASP A 109 -30.13 2.49 -10.88
C ASP A 109 -30.33 3.94 -10.41
N LEU A 110 -30.33 4.17 -9.09
CA LEU A 110 -30.39 5.51 -8.49
C LEU A 110 -29.02 6.19 -8.40
N VAL A 111 -27.93 5.46 -8.62
CA VAL A 111 -26.58 6.01 -8.59
C VAL A 111 -26.36 6.76 -9.91
N PRO A 112 -26.16 8.09 -9.90
CA PRO A 112 -25.87 8.84 -11.11
C PRO A 112 -24.57 8.30 -11.71
N ALA A 113 -24.57 7.94 -13.00
CA ALA A 113 -23.36 7.51 -13.68
C ALA A 113 -22.32 8.64 -13.67
N GLU A 114 -21.07 8.34 -13.29
CA GLU A 114 -19.95 9.30 -13.33
C GLU A 114 -19.49 9.64 -14.77
N GLY A 115 -20.16 9.07 -15.77
CA GLY A 115 -19.87 9.30 -17.18
C GLY A 115 -21.10 9.81 -17.93
N PRO A 116 -20.88 10.50 -19.07
CA PRO A 116 -21.94 10.80 -20.02
C PRO A 116 -22.77 9.54 -20.30
N SER A 117 -24.10 9.65 -20.24
CA SER A 117 -25.00 8.56 -20.62
C SER A 117 -24.68 8.08 -22.06
N SER A 118 -25.11 6.88 -22.46
CA SER A 118 -24.90 6.41 -23.84
C SER A 118 -25.46 7.37 -24.91
N ASP A 119 -26.35 8.29 -24.54
CA ASP A 119 -26.86 9.37 -25.41
C ASP A 119 -25.91 10.58 -25.51
N ASP A 120 -24.99 10.76 -24.57
CA ASP A 120 -23.93 11.78 -24.60
C ASP A 120 -22.70 11.34 -25.42
N ALA A 121 -22.70 10.13 -25.99
CA ALA A 121 -21.71 9.65 -26.96
C ALA A 121 -21.84 10.32 -28.34
N ILE A 122 -22.50 11.49 -28.42
CA ILE A 122 -22.32 12.41 -29.54
C ILE A 122 -20.87 12.87 -29.44
N ALA A 123 -20.06 12.52 -30.44
CA ALA A 123 -18.65 12.86 -30.52
C ALA A 123 -18.42 14.34 -30.19
N ARG A 124 -18.06 14.63 -28.94
CA ARG A 124 -17.69 15.99 -28.51
C ARG A 124 -16.33 16.26 -29.12
N GLU A 125 -16.27 17.08 -30.16
CA GLU A 125 -14.98 17.61 -30.60
C GLU A 125 -14.47 18.57 -29.53
N VAL A 126 -13.14 18.77 -29.42
CA VAL A 126 -12.59 19.82 -28.52
C VAL A 126 -13.27 21.17 -28.82
N ARG A 127 -13.64 21.41 -30.08
CA ARG A 127 -14.37 22.61 -30.54
C ARG A 127 -15.68 22.83 -29.79
N ASP A 128 -16.43 21.77 -29.53
CA ASP A 128 -17.76 21.85 -28.91
C ASP A 128 -17.68 22.20 -27.42
N LEU A 129 -16.51 21.98 -26.81
CA LEU A 129 -16.20 22.37 -25.43
C LEU A 129 -15.66 23.80 -25.31
N LEU A 130 -15.37 24.48 -26.43
CA LEU A 130 -14.82 25.84 -26.44
C LEU A 130 -15.96 26.87 -26.58
N PRO A 131 -16.26 27.64 -25.52
CA PRO A 131 -17.47 28.47 -25.46
C PRO A 131 -17.44 29.71 -26.36
N THR A 132 -16.28 30.16 -26.83
CA THR A 132 -16.14 31.37 -27.65
C THR A 132 -15.54 31.08 -29.02
N ALA A 133 -15.97 31.84 -30.03
CA ALA A 133 -15.43 31.75 -31.39
C ALA A 133 -13.91 32.03 -31.44
N GLU A 134 -13.41 32.90 -30.55
CA GLU A 134 -11.98 33.19 -30.41
C GLU A 134 -11.17 32.00 -29.92
N MET A 135 -11.71 31.25 -28.95
CA MET A 135 -11.09 30.02 -28.45
C MET A 135 -11.03 28.95 -29.55
N GLN A 136 -12.11 28.80 -30.31
CA GLN A 136 -12.17 27.85 -31.43
C GLN A 136 -11.15 28.21 -32.52
N LYS A 137 -11.04 29.50 -32.88
CA LYS A 137 -10.05 29.98 -33.85
C LYS A 137 -8.61 29.78 -33.36
N THR A 138 -8.36 30.07 -32.08
CA THR A 138 -7.06 29.83 -31.44
C THR A 138 -6.70 28.35 -31.44
N PHE A 139 -7.65 27.47 -31.11
CA PHE A 139 -7.44 26.02 -31.18
C PHE A 139 -7.13 25.52 -32.59
N GLN A 140 -7.82 26.04 -33.62
CA GLN A 140 -7.55 25.70 -35.01
C GLN A 140 -6.15 26.14 -35.48
N SER A 141 -5.60 27.21 -34.89
CA SER A 141 -4.24 27.70 -35.16
C SER A 141 -3.13 26.84 -34.55
N PHE A 142 -3.46 25.91 -33.64
CA PHE A 142 -2.48 25.05 -33.01
C PHE A 142 -1.92 24.03 -34.00
N SER A 143 -0.66 23.63 -33.82
CA SER A 143 -0.12 22.48 -34.54
C SER A 143 -0.89 21.21 -34.20
N GLN A 144 -0.94 20.26 -35.14
CA GLN A 144 -1.62 18.98 -34.95
C GLN A 144 -1.20 18.27 -33.66
N LYS A 145 0.10 18.26 -33.36
CA LYS A 145 0.64 17.70 -32.11
C LYS A 145 0.04 18.36 -30.87
N LYS A 146 -0.13 19.68 -30.89
CA LYS A 146 -0.69 20.45 -29.77
C LYS A 146 -2.20 20.25 -29.64
N GLN A 147 -2.93 20.13 -30.75
CA GLN A 147 -4.36 19.79 -30.75
C GLN A 147 -4.60 18.41 -30.16
N VAL A 148 -3.81 17.41 -30.56
CA VAL A 148 -3.93 16.04 -30.05
C VAL A 148 -3.59 15.97 -28.56
N ILE A 149 -2.57 16.69 -28.08
CA ILE A 149 -2.25 16.76 -26.64
C ILE A 149 -3.43 17.33 -25.84
N VAL A 150 -4.10 18.39 -26.33
CA VAL A 150 -5.28 18.97 -25.67
C VAL A 150 -6.45 17.97 -25.67
N TYR A 151 -6.71 17.30 -26.80
CA TYR A 151 -7.74 16.28 -26.92
C TYR A 151 -7.53 15.13 -25.93
N ILE A 152 -6.34 14.52 -25.94
CA ILE A 152 -6.01 13.39 -25.05
C ILE A 152 -6.14 13.81 -23.58
N HIS A 153 -5.70 15.03 -23.25
CA HIS A 153 -5.80 15.51 -21.87
C HIS A 153 -7.23 15.79 -21.41
N LEU A 154 -8.08 16.36 -22.27
CA LEU A 154 -9.47 16.69 -21.92
C LEU A 154 -10.38 15.46 -21.86
N PHE A 155 -10.23 14.53 -22.81
CA PHE A 155 -11.15 13.39 -22.93
C PHE A 155 -10.68 12.13 -22.21
N PHE A 156 -9.36 11.93 -22.09
CA PHE A 156 -8.80 10.71 -21.50
C PHE A 156 -8.10 10.96 -20.16
N GLN A 157 -8.03 12.23 -19.71
CA GLN A 157 -7.35 12.64 -18.47
C GLN A 157 -5.92 12.09 -18.33
N ALA A 158 -5.26 11.81 -19.44
CA ALA A 158 -3.95 11.17 -19.43
C ALA A 158 -2.89 12.09 -18.81
N ARG A 159 -1.95 11.47 -18.11
CA ARG A 159 -0.80 12.11 -17.48
C ARG A 159 0.22 12.51 -18.52
N ASP A 160 1.02 13.54 -18.22
CA ASP A 160 2.06 14.03 -19.13
C ASP A 160 3.08 12.95 -19.52
N GLN A 161 3.30 11.97 -18.64
CA GLN A 161 4.16 10.82 -18.89
C GLN A 161 3.59 9.90 -19.98
N GLU A 162 2.30 9.56 -19.89
CA GLU A 162 1.63 8.67 -20.84
C GLU A 162 1.58 9.30 -22.24
N ILE A 163 1.28 10.61 -22.30
CA ILE A 163 1.30 11.36 -23.55
C ILE A 163 2.73 11.47 -24.11
N ALA A 164 3.74 11.62 -23.25
CA ALA A 164 5.14 11.72 -23.67
C ALA A 164 5.64 10.42 -24.30
N GLU A 165 5.25 9.27 -23.73
CA GLU A 165 5.51 7.95 -24.29
C GLU A 165 4.85 7.79 -25.67
N MET A 166 3.58 8.18 -25.82
CA MET A 166 2.87 8.14 -27.12
C MET A 166 3.56 8.97 -28.22
N PHE A 167 4.17 10.09 -27.85
CA PHE A 167 4.81 11.01 -28.79
C PHE A 167 6.33 10.88 -28.88
N GLY A 168 6.94 9.90 -28.19
CA GLY A 168 8.38 9.69 -28.17
C GLY A 168 9.17 10.92 -27.71
N CYS A 169 8.66 11.65 -26.71
CA CYS A 169 9.28 12.88 -26.22
C CYS A 169 9.35 12.93 -24.68
N THR A 170 9.90 13.99 -24.11
CA THR A 170 10.01 14.10 -22.65
C THR A 170 8.70 14.61 -22.01
N PRO A 171 8.34 14.15 -20.79
CA PRO A 171 7.16 14.65 -20.07
C PRO A 171 7.16 16.16 -19.86
N GLN A 172 8.34 16.76 -19.67
CA GLN A 172 8.50 18.21 -19.52
C GLN A 172 8.09 18.96 -20.80
N ASN A 173 8.35 18.39 -21.97
CA ASN A 173 7.94 18.98 -23.25
C ASN A 173 6.41 18.96 -23.40
N VAL A 174 5.77 17.84 -23.09
CA VAL A 174 4.29 17.74 -23.09
C VAL A 174 3.67 18.72 -22.10
N SER A 175 4.19 18.77 -20.87
CA SER A 175 3.73 19.69 -19.83
C SER A 175 3.82 21.16 -20.28
N LYS A 176 4.94 21.54 -20.93
CA LYS A 176 5.13 22.88 -21.49
C LYS A 176 4.12 23.15 -22.61
N MET A 177 3.98 22.24 -23.57
CA MET A 177 3.04 22.39 -24.69
C MET A 177 1.58 22.52 -24.21
N ARG A 178 1.18 21.70 -23.24
CA ARG A 178 -0.15 21.73 -22.64
C ARG A 178 -0.41 23.06 -21.92
N ARG A 179 0.52 23.51 -21.08
CA ARG A 179 0.39 24.81 -20.38
C ARG A 179 0.28 25.97 -21.36
N MET A 180 1.11 25.99 -22.40
CA MET A 180 1.03 27.01 -23.45
C MET A 180 -0.28 26.93 -24.24
N ALA A 181 -0.83 25.73 -24.47
CA ALA A 181 -2.11 25.56 -25.14
C ALA A 181 -3.26 26.18 -24.35
N PHE A 182 -3.38 25.82 -23.06
CA PHE A 182 -4.45 26.37 -22.23
C PHE A 182 -4.27 27.86 -21.92
N ALA A 183 -3.04 28.35 -21.80
CA ALA A 183 -2.79 29.78 -21.66
C ALA A 183 -3.28 30.56 -22.88
N GLN A 184 -2.97 30.10 -24.10
CA GLN A 184 -3.44 30.75 -25.33
C GLN A 184 -4.98 30.67 -25.48
N LEU A 185 -5.60 29.54 -25.10
CA LEU A 185 -7.06 29.43 -25.12
C LEU A 185 -7.75 30.36 -24.11
N ARG A 186 -7.08 30.76 -23.02
CA ARG A 186 -7.64 31.69 -22.03
C ARG A 186 -7.46 33.16 -22.41
N GLY A 187 -6.96 33.46 -23.61
CA GLY A 187 -6.70 34.83 -24.06
C GLY A 187 -5.44 35.43 -23.42
N GLY A 188 -4.35 34.65 -23.37
CA GLY A 188 -3.07 35.08 -22.81
C GLY A 188 -2.51 36.37 -23.40
#